data_AF-A0A497H4X2-F1
#
_entry.id   AF-A0A497H4X2-F1
#
_cell.length_a   1.000
_cell.length_b   1.000
_cell.length_c   1.000
_cell.angle_alpha   90.00
_cell.angle_beta   90.00
_cell.angle_gamma   90.00
#
_symmetry.space_group_name_H-M   'P 1'
#
loop_
_entity.id
_entity.type
_entity.pdbx_description
1 polymer ?
#
loop_
_entity_poly.entity_id
_entity_poly.type
_entity_poly.pdbx_seq_one_letter_code
_entity_poly.pdbx_strand_id
1 'polypeptide(L)'
;MFRILLLILTLISLVLPILSYRYFMQLMKLVKIRRSNFLVAGSATILTGYVFFMLPWIFVGTDILAIRVFSYYVIMAGLLILVYAVVKIYIDWREVMK
;
A
#
# COMPACT_ATOMS: atom_id res chain seq x y z
N MET A 1 15.76 -9.17 21.53
CA MET A 1 15.79 -7.73 21.19
C MET A 1 15.33 -7.43 19.76
N PHE A 2 15.91 -8.04 18.72
CA PHE A 2 15.57 -7.72 17.31
C PHE A 2 14.08 -7.87 16.95
N ARG A 3 13.40 -8.94 17.43
CA ARG A 3 11.98 -9.17 17.14
C ARG A 3 11.05 -8.11 17.73
N ILE A 4 11.36 -7.59 18.91
CA ILE A 4 10.58 -6.52 19.56
C ILE A 4 10.72 -5.22 18.75
N LEU A 5 11.92 -4.92 18.27
CA LEU A 5 12.17 -3.77 17.39
C LEU A 5 11.35 -3.90 16.09
N LEU A 6 11.39 -5.07 15.43
CA LEU A 6 10.59 -5.32 14.22
C LEU A 6 9.09 -5.16 14.48
N LEU A 7 8.60 -5.64 15.62
CA LEU A 7 7.20 -5.52 15.99
C LEU A 7 6.80 -4.05 16.19
N ILE A 8 7.61 -3.27 16.92
CA ILE A 8 7.36 -1.83 17.12
C ILE A 8 7.38 -1.08 15.79
N LEU A 9 8.37 -1.33 14.93
CA LEU A 9 8.47 -0.71 13.60
C LEU A 9 7.28 -1.07 12.72
N THR A 10 6.80 -2.31 12.80
CA THR A 10 5.62 -2.77 12.05
C THR A 10 4.34 -2.11 12.56
N LEU A 11 4.19 -1.94 13.88
CA LEU A 11 3.06 -1.21 14.44
C LEU A 11 3.06 0.27 14.04
N ILE A 12 4.23 0.94 14.09
CA ILE A 12 4.36 2.32 13.64
C ILE A 12 4.03 2.44 12.15
N SER A 13 4.53 1.51 11.31
CA SER A 13 4.26 1.52 9.87
C SER A 13 2.80 1.23 9.51
N LEU A 14 2.02 0.61 10.41
CA LEU A 14 0.57 0.44 10.25
C LEU A 14 -0.22 1.71 10.60
N VAL A 15 0.29 2.56 11.49
CA VAL A 15 -0.37 3.81 11.87
C VAL A 15 -0.15 4.92 10.83
N LEU A 16 1.04 4.98 10.23
CA LEU A 16 1.38 6.01 9.24
C LEU A 16 0.38 6.09 8.05
N PRO A 17 -0.05 4.99 7.41
CA PRO A 17 -1.04 5.01 6.35
C PRO A 17 -2.37 5.64 6.74
N ILE A 18 -2.80 5.49 8.00
CA ILE A 18 -4.05 6.07 8.51
C ILE A 18 -3.93 7.60 8.53
N LEU A 19 -2.80 8.12 9.01
CA LEU A 19 -2.53 9.55 9.01
C LEU A 19 -2.42 10.08 7.58
N SER A 20 -1.64 9.42 6.73
CA SER A 20 -1.47 9.78 5.31
C SER A 20 -2.80 9.77 4.55
N TYR A 21 -3.70 8.81 4.82
CA TYR A 21 -5.01 8.73 4.18
C TYR A 21 -5.84 10.00 4.40
N ARG A 22 -5.82 10.57 5.61
CA ARG A 22 -6.57 11.79 5.92
C ARG A 22 -6.10 12.97 5.05
N TYR A 23 -4.79 13.19 4.97
CA TYR A 23 -4.21 14.26 4.15
C TYR A 23 -4.42 13.99 2.65
N PHE A 24 -4.27 12.74 2.23
CA PHE A 24 -4.49 12.34 0.85
C PHE A 24 -5.94 12.62 0.40
N MET A 25 -6.94 12.26 1.20
CA MET A 25 -8.34 12.51 0.86
C MET A 25 -8.67 14.00 0.79
N GLN A 26 -8.06 14.83 1.65
CA GLN A 26 -8.20 16.29 1.57
C GLN A 26 -7.61 16.82 0.26
N LEU A 27 -6.41 16.37 -0.11
CA LEU A 27 -5.74 16.78 -1.35
C LEU A 27 -6.52 16.33 -2.58
N MET A 28 -6.99 15.09 -2.63
CA MET A 28 -7.74 14.58 -3.78
C MET A 28 -9.10 15.28 -3.97
N LYS A 29 -9.73 15.76 -2.89
CA LYS A 29 -10.92 16.62 -2.99
C LYS A 29 -10.60 17.96 -3.65
N LEU A 30 -9.49 18.60 -3.29
CA LEU A 30 -9.06 19.87 -3.89
C LEU A 30 -8.77 19.71 -5.39
N VAL A 31 -8.13 18.61 -5.75
CA VAL A 31 -7.72 18.30 -7.13
C VAL A 31 -8.87 17.67 -7.95
N LYS A 32 -10.06 17.48 -7.34
CA LYS A 32 -11.28 16.91 -7.95
C LYS A 32 -11.08 15.54 -8.61
N ILE A 33 -10.11 14.74 -8.16
CA ILE A 33 -9.85 13.40 -8.70
C ILE A 33 -10.85 12.41 -8.09
N ARG A 34 -11.86 12.00 -8.87
CA ARG A 34 -12.90 11.04 -8.43
C ARG A 34 -12.39 9.60 -8.25
N ARG A 35 -11.26 9.25 -8.87
CA ARG A 35 -10.69 7.90 -8.89
C ARG A 35 -9.58 7.68 -7.86
N SER A 36 -9.44 8.56 -6.87
CA SER A 36 -8.47 8.46 -5.78
C SER A 36 -8.55 7.13 -5.01
N ASN A 37 -9.75 6.52 -4.94
CA ASN A 37 -9.99 5.26 -4.25
C ASN A 37 -9.14 4.10 -4.81
N PHE A 38 -8.82 4.09 -6.10
CA PHE A 38 -7.95 3.05 -6.67
C PHE A 38 -6.50 3.17 -6.18
N LEU A 39 -6.01 4.39 -5.97
CA LEU A 39 -4.69 4.61 -5.37
C LEU A 39 -4.66 4.09 -3.93
N VAL A 40 -5.71 4.39 -3.15
CA VAL A 40 -5.84 3.90 -1.77
C VAL A 40 -5.91 2.37 -1.74
N ALA A 41 -6.73 1.76 -2.60
CA ALA A 41 -6.86 0.31 -2.68
C ALA A 41 -5.52 -0.36 -3.05
N GLY A 42 -4.81 0.17 -4.05
CA GLY A 42 -3.49 -0.32 -4.44
C GLY A 42 -2.48 -0.22 -3.30
N SER A 43 -2.37 0.95 -2.66
CA SER A 43 -1.49 1.15 -1.51
C SER A 43 -1.83 0.26 -0.31
N ALA A 44 -3.11 0.09 0.01
CA ALA A 44 -3.56 -0.81 1.08
C ALA A 44 -3.24 -2.28 0.78
N THR A 45 -3.34 -2.67 -0.49
CA THR A 45 -2.98 -4.03 -0.94
C THR A 45 -1.48 -4.27 -0.79
N ILE A 46 -0.64 -3.30 -1.20
CA ILE A 46 0.83 -3.38 -0.99
C ILE A 46 1.17 -3.47 0.49
N LEU A 47 0.55 -2.62 1.32
CA LEU A 47 0.75 -2.64 2.77
C LEU A 47 0.40 -4.02 3.35
N THR A 48 -0.70 -4.62 2.92
CA THR A 48 -1.11 -5.96 3.34
C THR A 48 -0.05 -7.00 2.96
N GLY A 49 0.46 -6.94 1.72
CA GLY A 49 1.56 -7.80 1.28
C GLY A 49 2.83 -7.60 2.12
N TYR A 50 3.19 -6.36 2.44
CA TYR A 50 4.32 -6.05 3.32
C TYR A 50 4.13 -6.64 4.73
N VAL A 51 2.93 -6.53 5.31
CA VAL A 51 2.63 -7.13 6.62
C VAL A 51 2.87 -8.63 6.57
N PHE A 52 2.30 -9.33 5.57
CA PHE A 52 2.52 -10.78 5.40
C PHE A 52 3.99 -11.13 5.24
N PHE A 53 4.76 -10.33 4.49
CA PHE A 53 6.20 -10.51 4.33
C PHE A 53 6.95 -10.44 5.68
N MET A 54 6.53 -9.53 6.58
CA MET A 54 7.19 -9.32 7.87
C MET A 54 6.80 -10.35 8.94
N LEU A 55 5.61 -10.95 8.86
CA LEU A 55 5.09 -11.88 9.89
C LEU A 55 6.06 -13.03 10.24
N PRO A 56 6.67 -13.78 9.29
CA PRO A 56 7.59 -14.86 9.62
C PRO A 56 8.79 -14.38 10.44
N TRP A 57 9.35 -13.22 10.09
CA TRP A 57 10.49 -12.63 10.80
C TRP A 57 10.13 -12.19 12.22
N ILE A 58 8.90 -11.71 12.44
CA ILE A 58 8.44 -11.27 13.76
C ILE A 58 8.15 -12.47 14.68
N PHE A 59 7.38 -13.44 14.20
CA PHE A 59 6.86 -14.53 15.03
C PHE A 59 7.78 -15.74 15.08
N VAL A 60 8.36 -16.13 13.95
CA VAL A 60 9.21 -17.33 13.83
C VAL A 60 10.68 -16.97 13.96
N GLY A 61 11.08 -15.83 13.39
CA GLY A 61 12.46 -15.32 13.35
C GLY A 61 13.28 -15.82 12.18
N THR A 62 12.68 -16.62 11.30
CA THR A 62 13.27 -17.11 10.06
C THR A 62 12.29 -16.90 8.92
N ASP A 63 12.81 -16.91 7.71
CA ASP A 63 11.96 -16.89 6.52
C ASP A 63 11.09 -18.14 6.41
N ILE A 64 9.89 -17.95 5.87
CA ILE A 64 9.03 -19.05 5.40
C ILE A 64 8.73 -18.78 3.92
N LEU A 65 9.32 -19.61 3.06
CA LEU A 65 9.27 -19.43 1.60
C LEU A 65 7.84 -19.28 1.07
N ALA A 66 6.90 -20.08 1.57
CA ALA A 66 5.50 -20.03 1.15
C ALA A 66 4.84 -18.67 1.43
N ILE A 67 5.08 -18.10 2.62
CA ILE A 67 4.53 -16.80 3.02
C ILE A 67 5.21 -15.67 2.23
N ARG A 68 6.53 -15.79 1.99
CA ARG A 68 7.27 -14.84 1.15
C ARG A 68 6.70 -14.80 -0.26
N VAL A 69 6.55 -15.95 -0.92
CA VAL A 69 6.00 -16.04 -2.27
C VAL A 69 4.58 -15.49 -2.33
N PHE A 70 3.73 -15.84 -1.35
CA PHE A 70 2.38 -15.29 -1.23
C PHE A 70 2.40 -13.75 -1.10
N SER A 71 3.26 -13.21 -0.24
CA SER A 71 3.39 -11.76 -0.06
C SER A 71 3.79 -11.04 -1.35
N TYR A 72 4.64 -11.66 -2.19
CA TYR A 72 5.01 -11.10 -3.47
C TYR A 72 3.86 -11.06 -4.46
N TYR A 73 3.00 -12.09 -4.49
CA TYR A 73 1.78 -12.05 -5.30
C TYR A 73 0.83 -10.93 -4.85
N VAL A 74 0.66 -10.74 -3.54
CA VAL A 74 -0.17 -9.64 -3.00
C VAL A 74 0.42 -8.27 -3.37
N ILE A 75 1.73 -8.07 -3.19
CA ILE A 75 2.42 -6.83 -3.57
C ILE A 75 2.28 -6.58 -5.08
N MET A 76 2.46 -7.61 -5.91
CA MET A 76 2.31 -7.49 -7.36
C MET A 76 0.89 -7.07 -7.76
N ALA A 77 -0.14 -7.67 -7.16
CA ALA A 77 -1.52 -7.27 -7.38
C ALA A 77 -1.76 -5.79 -7.00
N GLY A 78 -1.22 -5.36 -5.86
CA GLY A 78 -1.29 -3.97 -5.43
C GLY A 78 -0.59 -3.00 -6.40
N LEU A 79 0.57 -3.36 -6.91
CA LEU A 79 1.30 -2.59 -7.92
C LEU A 79 0.51 -2.47 -9.23
N LEU A 80 -0.10 -3.55 -9.70
CA LEU A 80 -0.96 -3.52 -10.90
C LEU A 80 -2.15 -2.57 -10.72
N ILE A 81 -2.79 -2.59 -9.55
CA ILE A 81 -3.87 -1.65 -9.21
C ILE A 81 -3.36 -0.20 -9.23
N LEU A 82 -2.18 0.06 -8.67
CA LEU A 82 -1.59 1.40 -8.67
C LEU A 82 -1.26 1.88 -10.09
N VAL A 83 -0.64 1.04 -10.92
CA VAL A 83 -0.34 1.38 -12.32
C VAL A 83 -1.62 1.71 -13.06
N TYR A 84 -2.65 0.87 -12.93
CA TYR A 84 -3.95 1.13 -13.52
C TYR A 84 -4.53 2.47 -13.05
N ALA A 85 -4.49 2.75 -11.75
CA ALA A 85 -4.99 3.99 -11.16
C ALA A 85 -4.28 5.22 -11.73
N VAL A 86 -2.94 5.20 -11.79
CA VAL A 86 -2.12 6.31 -12.32
C VAL A 86 -2.44 6.54 -13.80
N VAL A 87 -2.48 5.49 -14.60
CA VAL A 87 -2.82 5.59 -16.03
C VAL A 87 -4.22 6.19 -16.21
N LYS A 88 -5.20 5.74 -15.42
CA LYS A 88 -6.57 6.23 -15.56
C LYS A 88 -6.70 7.69 -15.14
N ILE A 89 -6.04 8.09 -14.04
CA ILE A 89 -6.00 9.50 -13.60
C ILE A 89 -5.36 10.38 -14.67
N TYR A 90 -4.26 9.92 -15.28
CA TYR A 90 -3.60 10.65 -16.36
C TYR A 90 -4.50 10.85 -17.58
N ILE A 91 -5.23 9.82 -18.01
CA ILE A 91 -6.20 9.92 -19.12
C ILE A 91 -7.32 10.90 -18.78
N ASP A 92 -7.93 10.75 -17.61
CA ASP A 92 -9.03 11.60 -17.16
C ASP A 92 -8.57 13.09 -17.07
N TRP A 93 -7.31 13.35 -16.68
CA TRP A 93 -6.72 14.69 -16.69
C TRP A 93 -6.43 15.23 -18.10
N ARG A 94 -5.91 14.38 -19.00
CA ARG A 94 -5.62 14.77 -20.38
C ARG A 94 -6.88 15.17 -21.15
N GLU A 95 -8.01 14.51 -20.87
CA GLU A 95 -9.31 14.85 -21.46
C GLU A 95 -9.84 16.21 -20.98
N VAL A 96 -9.52 16.63 -19.74
CA VAL A 96 -9.97 17.92 -19.17
C VAL A 96 -9.14 19.12 -19.65
N MET A 97 -7.87 18.90 -20.02
CA MET A 97 -6.98 19.96 -20.51
C MET A 97 -7.10 20.23 -22.03
N LYS A 98 -7.90 19.44 -22.75
CA LYS A 98 -8.28 19.72 -24.14
C LYS A 98 -9.52 20.60 -24.19
#